data_AF-A0A6I9N1D6-F1
#
_entry.id   AF-A0A6I9N1D6-F1
#
_cell.length_a   1.000
_cell.length_b   1.000
_cell.length_c   1.000
_cell.angle_alpha   90.00
_cell.angle_beta   90.00
_cell.angle_gamma   90.00
#
_symmetry.space_group_name_H-M   'P 1'
#
loop_
_entity.id
_entity.type
_entity.pdbx_description
1 polymer ?
#
loop_
_entity_poly.entity_id
_entity_poly.type
_entity_poly.pdbx_seq_one_letter_code
_entity_poly.pdbx_strand_id
1 'polypeptide(L)'
;MAWFTIPVENLLCKCLCIFITVWLTLLIVFIIVPAVLGISFGLRRLYMRTLLKIFEWATSRMEMGAKEKNQQLYKPCSNGILAKKPPTSLQQDLQELRGSASCPRSEPQFEMADIFFFCRRGVESILDDEVTKRFSSQELDSWNLLTRSNYNFRHISLRLTVIWGLGVLIRYGVLLPLRVTLAVTGIGLLVVLTTLLGFLPNRELRFSLSEKIHLMCHRICVRALTAIITYHNRENKPKNGGICVSNHTTPIDVIILANDGCYSMVGQVHGGLMGMIQRAMVKSSPHIWFERSEVKDRHLVAKR
;
A
#
# COMPACT_ATOMS: atom_id res chain seq x y z
N MET A 1 2.93 -17.41 -58.90
CA MET A 1 2.79 -17.46 -57.43
C MET A 1 2.73 -16.04 -56.88
N ALA A 2 1.93 -15.80 -55.84
CA ALA A 2 1.75 -14.55 -55.07
C ALA A 2 0.76 -13.49 -55.60
N TRP A 3 -0.56 -13.71 -55.42
CA TRP A 3 -1.60 -12.66 -55.53
C TRP A 3 -2.81 -12.88 -54.58
N PHE A 4 -2.64 -13.51 -53.40
CA PHE A 4 -3.78 -13.83 -52.51
C PHE A 4 -3.68 -13.37 -51.04
N THR A 5 -2.65 -12.62 -50.63
CA THR A 5 -2.48 -12.22 -49.21
C THR A 5 -3.06 -10.85 -48.82
N ILE A 6 -3.51 -10.03 -49.79
CA ILE A 6 -3.77 -8.59 -49.56
C ILE A 6 -5.14 -8.22 -48.92
N PRO A 7 -6.27 -8.96 -49.10
CA PRO A 7 -7.55 -8.51 -48.55
C PRO A 7 -7.73 -8.80 -47.04
N VAL A 8 -7.09 -9.86 -46.53
CA VAL A 8 -7.16 -10.25 -45.11
C VAL A 8 -6.35 -9.30 -44.22
N GLU A 9 -5.17 -8.85 -44.69
CA GLU A 9 -4.35 -7.86 -43.99
C GLU A 9 -5.09 -6.53 -43.82
N ASN A 10 -5.88 -6.14 -44.83
CA ASN A 10 -6.66 -4.90 -44.80
C ASN A 10 -7.84 -4.97 -43.82
N LEU A 11 -8.50 -6.13 -43.69
CA LEU A 11 -9.57 -6.34 -42.72
C LEU A 11 -9.02 -6.42 -41.29
N LEU A 12 -7.92 -7.15 -41.09
CA LEU A 12 -7.28 -7.32 -39.78
C LEU A 12 -6.71 -5.99 -39.28
N CYS A 13 -6.10 -5.19 -40.17
CA CYS A 13 -5.67 -3.83 -39.88
C CYS A 13 -6.85 -2.92 -39.49
N LYS A 14 -7.97 -2.95 -40.24
CA LYS A 14 -9.18 -2.19 -39.89
C LYS A 14 -9.76 -2.61 -38.53
N CYS A 15 -9.86 -3.91 -38.26
CA CYS A 15 -10.30 -4.41 -36.96
C CYS A 15 -9.37 -3.98 -35.82
N LEU A 16 -8.05 -4.02 -36.05
CA LEU A 16 -7.06 -3.56 -35.08
C LEU A 16 -7.17 -2.05 -34.83
N CYS A 17 -7.34 -1.24 -35.88
CA CYS A 17 -7.56 0.20 -35.76
C CYS A 17 -8.87 0.53 -35.03
N ILE A 18 -9.97 -0.19 -35.30
CA ILE A 18 -11.23 -0.03 -34.57
C ILE A 18 -11.04 -0.40 -33.10
N PHE A 19 -10.36 -1.51 -32.83
CA PHE A 19 -10.07 -1.94 -31.45
C PHE A 19 -9.23 -0.90 -30.71
N ILE A 20 -8.17 -0.38 -31.33
CA ILE A 20 -7.31 0.66 -30.75
C ILE A 20 -8.09 1.95 -30.51
N THR A 21 -8.92 2.39 -31.46
CA THR A 21 -9.70 3.62 -31.32
C THR A 21 -10.77 3.48 -30.24
N VAL A 22 -11.48 2.34 -30.16
CA VAL A 22 -12.41 2.04 -29.06
C VAL A 22 -11.67 2.00 -27.72
N TRP A 23 -10.51 1.35 -27.65
CA TRP A 23 -9.72 1.29 -26.43
C TRP A 23 -9.24 2.68 -25.98
N LEU A 24 -8.74 3.50 -26.92
CA LEU A 24 -8.28 4.85 -26.65
C LEU A 24 -9.42 5.77 -26.21
N THR A 25 -10.58 5.68 -26.86
CA THR A 25 -11.76 6.47 -26.47
C THR A 25 -12.26 6.08 -25.08
N LEU A 26 -12.31 4.79 -24.75
CA LEU A 26 -12.60 4.33 -23.39
C LEU A 26 -11.59 4.88 -22.38
N LEU A 27 -10.30 4.88 -22.73
CA LEU A 27 -9.26 5.42 -21.87
C LEU A 27 -9.46 6.92 -21.64
N ILE A 28 -9.73 7.69 -22.68
CA ILE A 28 -9.95 9.13 -22.56
C ILE A 28 -11.18 9.42 -21.68
N VAL A 29 -12.32 8.80 -21.99
CA VAL A 29 -13.61 9.07 -21.34
C VAL A 29 -13.63 8.62 -19.88
N PHE A 30 -13.09 7.43 -19.58
CA PHE A 30 -13.19 6.85 -18.23
C PHE A 30 -11.97 7.12 -17.35
N ILE A 31 -10.82 7.50 -17.93
CA ILE A 31 -9.58 7.67 -17.17
C ILE A 31 -9.11 9.13 -17.20
N ILE A 32 -8.93 9.71 -18.38
CA ILE A 32 -8.34 11.07 -18.52
C ILE A 32 -9.34 12.15 -18.11
N VAL A 33 -10.54 12.15 -18.69
CA VAL A 33 -11.56 13.19 -18.42
C VAL A 33 -11.88 13.30 -16.92
N PRO A 34 -12.14 12.20 -16.18
CA PRO A 34 -12.38 12.27 -14.75
C PRO A 34 -11.11 12.63 -13.97
N ALA A 35 -9.91 12.37 -14.51
CA ALA A 35 -8.65 12.74 -13.84
C ALA A 35 -8.47 14.27 -13.88
N VAL A 36 -8.73 14.87 -15.03
CA VAL A 36 -8.70 16.32 -15.22
C VAL A 36 -9.76 17.00 -14.35
N LEU A 37 -11.00 16.51 -14.38
CA LEU A 37 -12.11 17.08 -13.61
C LEU A 37 -12.03 16.78 -12.09
N GLY A 38 -11.16 15.87 -11.66
CA GLY A 38 -11.05 15.46 -10.26
C GLY A 38 -12.25 14.64 -9.76
N ILE A 39 -13.12 14.20 -10.66
CA ILE A 39 -14.31 13.42 -10.33
C ILE A 39 -13.91 11.96 -10.19
N SER A 40 -14.31 11.35 -9.07
CA SER A 40 -14.25 9.90 -8.90
C SER A 40 -15.66 9.33 -9.09
N PHE A 41 -15.85 8.38 -10.00
CA PHE A 41 -17.16 7.73 -10.23
C PHE A 41 -17.69 6.91 -9.05
N GLY A 42 -16.95 6.80 -7.93
CA GLY A 42 -17.40 6.08 -6.75
C GLY A 42 -17.44 4.56 -6.88
N LEU A 43 -17.23 3.98 -8.07
CA LEU A 43 -17.21 2.53 -8.31
C LEU A 43 -16.31 1.79 -7.32
N ARG A 44 -15.16 2.36 -6.96
CA ARG A 44 -14.22 1.76 -6.00
C ARG A 44 -14.78 1.69 -4.59
N ARG A 45 -15.47 2.74 -4.14
CA ARG A 45 -16.15 2.75 -2.83
C ARG A 45 -17.29 1.75 -2.81
N LEU A 46 -18.05 1.67 -3.90
CA LEU A 46 -19.11 0.66 -4.06
C LEU A 46 -18.53 -0.76 -4.01
N TYR A 47 -17.48 -1.03 -4.80
CA TYR A 47 -16.78 -2.32 -4.82
C TYR A 47 -16.32 -2.72 -3.41
N MET A 48 -15.63 -1.83 -2.69
CA MET A 48 -15.17 -2.12 -1.33
C MET A 48 -16.32 -2.33 -0.36
N ARG A 49 -17.37 -1.51 -0.41
CA ARG A 49 -18.54 -1.65 0.45
C ARG A 49 -19.26 -2.98 0.22
N THR A 50 -19.39 -3.41 -1.04
CA THR A 50 -19.96 -4.72 -1.38
C THR A 50 -19.04 -5.84 -0.91
N LEU A 51 -17.72 -5.72 -1.10
CA LEU A 51 -16.76 -6.72 -0.66
C LEU A 51 -16.75 -6.90 0.87
N LEU A 52 -16.79 -5.80 1.63
CA LEU A 52 -16.88 -5.82 3.09
C LEU A 52 -18.16 -6.52 3.55
N LYS A 53 -19.31 -6.20 2.96
CA LYS A 53 -20.58 -6.91 3.25
C LYS A 53 -20.50 -8.41 2.98
N ILE A 54 -19.83 -8.81 1.90
CA ILE A 54 -19.62 -10.23 1.57
C ILE A 54 -18.74 -10.90 2.64
N PHE A 55 -17.68 -10.23 3.10
CA PHE A 55 -16.80 -10.75 4.14
C PHE A 55 -17.49 -10.82 5.51
N GLU A 56 -18.26 -9.82 5.90
CA GLU A 56 -19.09 -9.84 7.11
C GLU A 56 -20.10 -11.01 7.07
N TRP A 57 -20.79 -11.18 5.94
CA TRP A 57 -21.73 -12.30 5.75
C TRP A 57 -21.02 -13.66 5.82
N ALA A 58 -19.84 -13.79 5.19
CA ALA A 58 -19.07 -15.03 5.21
C ALA A 58 -18.57 -15.35 6.64
N THR A 59 -18.11 -14.33 7.38
CA THR A 59 -17.67 -14.45 8.76
C THR A 59 -18.81 -14.93 9.65
N SER A 60 -19.98 -14.28 9.57
CA SER A 60 -21.18 -14.66 10.33
C SER A 60 -21.59 -16.11 10.05
N ARG A 61 -21.54 -16.54 8.78
CA ARG A 61 -21.87 -17.92 8.40
C ARG A 61 -20.86 -18.95 8.92
N MET A 62 -19.57 -18.59 8.97
CA MET A 62 -18.54 -19.45 9.54
C MET A 62 -18.68 -19.56 11.06
N GLU A 63 -19.01 -18.47 11.75
CA GLU A 63 -19.27 -18.46 13.20
C GLU A 63 -20.46 -19.35 13.56
N MET A 64 -21.56 -19.26 12.79
CA MET A 64 -22.71 -20.16 12.97
C MET A 64 -22.32 -21.63 12.82
N GLY A 65 -21.60 -21.98 11.75
CA GLY A 65 -21.17 -23.36 11.51
C GLY A 65 -20.15 -23.89 12.54
N ALA A 66 -19.39 -23.00 13.19
CA ALA A 66 -18.46 -23.35 14.25
C ALA A 66 -19.16 -23.57 15.60
N LYS A 67 -20.16 -22.72 15.91
CA LYS A 67 -21.06 -22.89 17.07
C LYS A 67 -21.80 -24.22 17.00
N GLU A 68 -22.33 -24.59 15.84
CA GLU A 68 -22.99 -25.89 15.62
C GLU A 68 -22.07 -27.09 15.84
N LYS A 69 -20.76 -26.94 15.57
CA LYS A 69 -19.75 -27.99 15.72
C LYS A 69 -19.02 -27.98 17.08
N ASN A 70 -19.43 -27.12 18.03
CA ASN A 70 -18.72 -26.88 19.30
C ASN A 70 -17.21 -26.59 19.11
N GLN A 71 -16.82 -25.99 17.98
CA GLN A 71 -15.45 -25.57 17.70
C GLN A 71 -15.37 -24.05 17.84
N GLN A 72 -14.38 -23.55 18.57
CA GLN A 72 -14.07 -22.12 18.58
C GLN A 72 -13.41 -21.75 17.23
N LEU A 73 -14.11 -20.97 16.40
CA LEU A 73 -13.61 -20.50 15.10
C LEU A 73 -12.44 -19.52 15.26
N TYR A 74 -12.51 -18.70 16.30
CA TYR A 74 -11.51 -17.72 16.65
C TYR A 74 -10.90 -18.15 17.98
N LYS A 75 -9.62 -18.51 18.00
CA LYS A 75 -8.84 -18.26 19.21
C LYS A 75 -8.55 -16.76 19.17
N PRO A 76 -9.07 -15.94 20.11
CA PRO A 76 -8.46 -14.64 20.31
C PRO A 76 -7.01 -14.94 20.62
N CYS A 77 -6.09 -14.59 19.71
CA CYS A 77 -4.69 -14.52 20.09
C CYS A 77 -4.67 -13.56 21.26
N SER A 78 -4.42 -14.06 22.47
CA SER A 78 -4.16 -13.17 23.61
C SER A 78 -3.02 -12.28 23.15
N ASN A 79 -3.24 -10.95 23.15
CA ASN A 79 -2.32 -9.95 22.61
C ASN A 79 -0.96 -9.94 23.35
N GLY A 80 -0.16 -10.94 23.05
CA GLY A 80 1.20 -11.17 23.49
C GLY A 80 1.81 -12.22 22.56
N ILE A 81 3.06 -12.00 22.17
CA ILE A 81 3.84 -12.99 21.40
C ILE A 81 3.99 -14.29 22.22
N LEU A 82 3.73 -14.21 23.52
CA LEU A 82 3.67 -15.30 24.48
C LEU A 82 2.26 -15.42 25.06
N ALA A 83 1.82 -16.66 25.27
CA ALA A 83 0.59 -16.95 26.01
C ALA A 83 0.72 -16.43 27.45
N LYS A 84 0.00 -15.35 27.76
CA LYS A 84 -0.01 -14.78 29.12
C LYS A 84 -0.71 -15.74 30.07
N LYS A 85 0.02 -16.29 31.04
CA LYS A 85 -0.58 -16.74 32.30
C LYS A 85 -1.21 -15.52 32.99
N PRO A 86 -2.27 -15.70 33.83
CA PRO A 86 -2.85 -14.59 34.60
C PRO A 86 -1.76 -13.83 35.38
N PRO A 87 -1.95 -12.53 35.68
CA PRO A 87 -0.94 -11.75 36.39
C PRO A 87 -0.72 -12.31 37.80
N THR A 88 0.24 -13.20 37.93
CA THR A 88 0.77 -13.70 39.19
C THR A 88 1.84 -12.75 39.69
N SER A 89 1.99 -12.66 41.02
CA SER A 89 3.07 -11.86 41.61
C SER A 89 4.43 -12.44 41.20
N LEU A 90 5.45 -11.59 40.98
CA LEU A 90 6.82 -12.00 40.62
C LEU A 90 7.36 -13.13 41.53
N GLN A 91 6.99 -13.08 42.81
CA GLN A 91 7.37 -14.05 43.82
C GLN A 91 6.71 -15.42 43.61
N GLN A 92 5.45 -15.45 43.16
CA GLN A 92 4.76 -16.70 42.82
C GLN A 92 5.34 -17.36 41.56
N ASP A 93 5.73 -16.56 40.55
CA ASP A 93 6.31 -17.10 39.32
C ASP A 93 7.71 -17.69 39.54
N LEU A 94 8.51 -17.04 40.39
CA LEU A 94 9.80 -17.59 40.84
C LEU A 94 9.62 -18.87 41.65
N GLN A 95 8.59 -18.93 42.51
CA GLN A 95 8.31 -20.10 43.33
C GLN A 95 7.75 -21.28 42.51
N GLU A 96 6.95 -21.01 41.47
CA GLU A 96 6.47 -22.02 40.51
C GLU A 96 7.64 -22.64 39.72
N LEU A 97 8.63 -21.83 39.33
CA LEU A 97 9.83 -22.28 38.62
C LEU A 97 10.79 -23.11 39.47
N ARG A 98 10.89 -22.83 40.78
CA ARG A 98 11.67 -23.66 41.72
C ARG A 98 11.03 -25.04 41.97
N GLY A 99 9.80 -25.26 41.50
CA GLY A 99 9.07 -26.50 41.65
C GLY A 99 8.54 -26.70 43.08
N SER A 100 7.43 -27.44 43.21
CA SER A 100 6.72 -27.72 44.47
C SER A 100 7.50 -28.54 45.51
N ALA A 101 8.83 -28.61 45.42
CA ALA A 101 9.69 -29.51 46.20
C ALA A 101 10.41 -28.84 47.39
N SER A 102 10.40 -27.50 47.51
CA SER A 102 11.02 -26.80 48.63
C SER A 102 10.01 -26.33 49.67
N CYS A 103 10.13 -26.81 50.91
CA CYS A 103 9.41 -26.31 52.08
C CYS A 103 9.46 -24.77 52.16
N PRO A 104 8.42 -24.10 52.72
CA PRO A 104 8.39 -22.65 52.82
C PRO A 104 9.52 -22.17 53.76
N ARG A 105 10.63 -21.71 53.17
CA ARG A 105 11.64 -20.94 53.89
C ARG A 105 11.08 -19.53 54.10
N SER A 106 11.20 -19.05 55.34
CA SER A 106 10.68 -17.77 55.81
C SER A 106 11.33 -16.54 55.18
N GLU A 107 12.44 -16.70 54.43
CA GLU A 107 13.07 -15.61 53.70
C GLU A 107 13.46 -16.01 52.27
N PRO A 108 13.05 -15.23 51.25
CA PRO A 108 13.42 -15.47 49.87
C PRO A 108 14.89 -15.10 49.65
N GLN A 109 15.78 -16.10 49.63
CA GLN A 109 17.16 -15.90 49.21
C GLN A 109 17.26 -15.98 47.67
N PHE A 110 18.05 -15.07 47.10
CA PHE A 110 18.34 -15.01 45.66
C PHE A 110 19.29 -16.15 45.28
N GLU A 111 18.89 -16.97 44.31
CA GLU A 111 19.72 -18.05 43.77
C GLU A 111 20.30 -17.63 42.42
N MET A 112 21.50 -18.13 42.08
CA MET A 112 22.13 -17.82 40.79
C MET A 112 21.26 -18.22 39.59
N ALA A 113 20.40 -19.23 39.73
CA ALA A 113 19.46 -19.65 38.71
C ALA A 113 18.36 -18.61 38.43
N ASP A 114 18.03 -17.74 39.39
CA ASP A 114 17.02 -16.68 39.22
C ASP A 114 17.45 -15.66 38.14
N ILE A 115 18.75 -15.55 37.83
CA ILE A 115 19.27 -14.69 36.76
C ILE A 115 18.63 -15.05 35.41
N PHE A 116 18.47 -16.34 35.11
CA PHE A 116 17.84 -16.78 33.85
C PHE A 116 16.37 -16.39 33.78
N PHE A 117 15.66 -16.38 34.91
CA PHE A 117 14.28 -15.89 34.99
C PHE A 117 14.20 -14.39 34.67
N PHE A 118 15.07 -13.58 35.27
CA PHE A 118 15.10 -12.14 35.00
C PHE A 118 15.54 -11.81 33.58
N CYS A 119 16.53 -12.53 33.02
CA CYS A 119 16.92 -12.38 31.62
C CYS A 119 15.76 -12.72 30.67
N ARG A 120 15.05 -13.83 30.93
CA ARG A 120 13.86 -14.20 30.17
C ARG A 120 12.80 -13.09 30.27
N ARG A 121 12.44 -12.63 31.47
CA ARG A 121 11.45 -11.57 31.67
C ARG A 121 11.85 -10.25 31.01
N GLY A 122 13.13 -9.91 31.01
CA GLY A 122 13.66 -8.76 30.29
C GLY A 122 13.43 -8.88 28.78
N VAL A 123 13.79 -10.02 28.19
CA VAL A 123 13.55 -10.29 26.75
C VAL A 123 12.06 -10.32 26.43
N GLU A 124 11.22 -10.96 27.27
CA GLU A 124 9.78 -10.95 27.12
C GLU A 124 9.22 -9.51 27.16
N SER A 125 9.71 -8.65 28.07
CA SER A 125 9.25 -7.25 28.16
C SER A 125 9.65 -6.39 26.95
N ILE A 126 10.80 -6.67 26.33
CA ILE A 126 11.26 -5.99 25.11
C ILE A 126 10.43 -6.45 23.91
N LEU A 127 10.15 -7.76 23.80
CA LEU A 127 9.33 -8.32 22.72
C LEU A 127 7.87 -7.88 22.81
N ASP A 128 7.35 -7.78 24.04
CA ASP A 128 5.96 -7.47 24.33
C ASP A 128 5.74 -5.97 24.62
N ASP A 129 6.70 -5.13 24.21
CA ASP A 129 6.65 -3.68 24.41
C ASP A 129 5.49 -3.04 23.63
N GLU A 130 5.04 -1.89 24.12
CA GLU A 130 3.89 -1.21 23.50
C GLU A 130 4.20 -0.74 22.08
N VAL A 131 5.48 -0.48 21.76
CA VAL A 131 5.92 0.05 20.47
C VAL A 131 5.96 -1.05 19.41
N THR A 132 6.61 -2.20 19.65
CA THR A 132 6.64 -3.32 18.68
C THR A 132 5.25 -3.89 18.43
N LYS A 133 4.37 -3.88 19.45
CA LYS A 133 2.95 -4.20 19.27
C LYS A 133 2.23 -3.29 18.28
N ARG A 134 2.61 -2.01 18.16
CA ARG A 134 2.04 -1.12 17.12
C ARG A 134 2.53 -1.43 15.71
N PHE A 135 3.70 -2.07 15.58
CA PHE A 135 4.24 -2.54 14.30
C PHE A 135 3.77 -3.94 13.91
N SER A 136 3.12 -4.65 14.84
CA SER A 136 2.47 -5.94 14.57
C SER A 136 1.27 -5.71 13.66
N SER A 137 1.14 -6.51 12.60
CA SER A 137 0.03 -6.38 11.66
C SER A 137 -1.30 -6.60 12.38
N GLN A 138 -2.24 -5.66 12.27
CA GLN A 138 -3.60 -5.86 12.75
C GLN A 138 -4.21 -7.06 12.04
N GLU A 139 -4.50 -8.13 12.78
CA GLU A 139 -5.31 -9.22 12.27
C GLU A 139 -6.73 -8.70 12.08
N LEU A 140 -7.28 -8.88 10.88
CA LEU A 140 -8.60 -8.36 10.52
C LEU A 140 -9.66 -9.18 11.26
N ASP A 141 -10.55 -8.50 12.01
CA ASP A 141 -11.67 -9.13 12.74
C ASP A 141 -12.65 -9.89 11.81
N SER A 142 -12.62 -9.58 10.50
CA SER A 142 -13.44 -10.25 9.49
C SER A 142 -12.65 -11.28 8.70
N TRP A 143 -13.27 -12.45 8.47
CA TRP A 143 -12.75 -13.45 7.57
C TRP A 143 -12.65 -12.89 6.16
N ASN A 144 -11.45 -12.97 5.58
CA ASN A 144 -11.23 -12.63 4.18
C ASN A 144 -10.57 -13.80 3.45
N LEU A 145 -10.49 -13.68 2.13
CA LEU A 145 -9.92 -14.73 1.26
C LEU A 145 -8.43 -15.01 1.50
N LEU A 146 -7.69 -14.08 2.14
CA LEU A 146 -6.29 -14.24 2.53
C LEU A 146 -6.16 -14.89 3.92
N THR A 147 -7.14 -14.73 4.82
CA THR A 147 -7.21 -15.45 6.11
C THR A 147 -7.25 -16.97 5.91
N ARG A 148 -7.62 -17.44 4.72
CA ARG A 148 -7.54 -18.85 4.30
C ARG A 148 -6.12 -19.46 4.36
N SER A 149 -5.07 -18.68 4.11
CA SER A 149 -3.68 -19.18 4.16
C SER A 149 -3.09 -19.20 5.57
N ASN A 150 -3.88 -18.82 6.59
CA ASN A 150 -3.48 -18.96 7.98
C ASN A 150 -3.62 -20.43 8.41
N TYR A 151 -2.56 -20.98 9.01
CA TYR A 151 -2.42 -22.39 9.40
C TYR A 151 -3.57 -22.93 10.29
N ASN A 152 -4.34 -22.04 10.92
CA ASN A 152 -5.44 -22.41 11.83
C ASN A 152 -6.77 -22.79 11.14
N PHE A 153 -6.95 -22.56 9.82
CA PHE A 153 -8.21 -22.85 9.13
C PHE A 153 -8.17 -24.21 8.41
N ARG A 154 -8.47 -25.28 9.16
CA ARG A 154 -8.31 -26.67 8.67
C ARG A 154 -9.50 -27.27 7.91
N HIS A 155 -10.62 -26.57 7.76
CA HIS A 155 -11.79 -27.09 7.03
C HIS A 155 -12.29 -26.12 5.96
N ILE A 156 -11.89 -26.38 4.72
CA ILE A 156 -12.34 -25.64 3.55
C ILE A 156 -13.44 -26.44 2.83
N SER A 157 -14.61 -25.84 2.68
CA SER A 157 -15.67 -26.39 1.84
C SER A 157 -15.34 -26.16 0.35
N LEU A 158 -15.72 -27.11 -0.51
CA LEU A 158 -15.47 -27.04 -1.97
C LEU A 158 -16.10 -25.78 -2.59
N ARG A 159 -17.29 -25.37 -2.09
CA ARG A 159 -17.98 -24.13 -2.51
C ARG A 159 -17.13 -22.87 -2.29
N LEU A 160 -16.45 -22.78 -1.14
CA LEU A 160 -15.59 -21.64 -0.81
C LEU A 160 -14.32 -21.61 -1.67
N THR A 161 -13.81 -22.78 -2.05
CA THR A 161 -12.65 -22.91 -2.95
C THR A 161 -12.98 -22.42 -4.36
N VAL A 162 -14.18 -22.70 -4.86
CA VAL A 162 -14.64 -22.22 -6.17
C VAL A 162 -14.76 -20.68 -6.18
N ILE A 163 -15.38 -20.09 -5.15
CA ILE A 163 -15.49 -18.62 -5.01
C ILE A 163 -14.10 -17.97 -4.93
N TRP A 164 -13.17 -18.59 -4.20
CA TRP A 164 -11.79 -18.13 -4.13
C TRP A 164 -11.09 -18.20 -5.48
N GLY A 165 -11.21 -19.33 -6.20
CA GLY A 165 -10.60 -19.51 -7.53
C GLY A 165 -11.12 -18.48 -8.55
N LEU A 166 -12.43 -18.21 -8.53
CA LEU A 166 -13.02 -17.14 -9.32
C LEU A 166 -12.47 -15.76 -8.94
N GLY A 167 -12.31 -15.49 -7.64
CA GLY A 167 -11.70 -14.25 -7.14
C GLY A 167 -10.25 -14.06 -7.61
N VAL A 168 -9.46 -15.13 -7.63
CA VAL A 168 -8.09 -15.14 -8.18
C VAL A 168 -8.12 -14.85 -9.68
N LEU A 169 -8.99 -15.53 -10.44
CA LEU A 169 -9.14 -15.31 -11.88
C LEU A 169 -9.49 -13.85 -12.20
N ILE A 170 -10.47 -13.27 -11.51
CA ILE A 170 -10.87 -11.87 -11.72
C ILE A 170 -9.73 -10.92 -11.34
N ARG A 171 -9.03 -11.18 -10.22
CA ARG A 171 -7.95 -10.33 -9.73
C ARG A 171 -6.76 -10.29 -10.70
N TYR A 172 -6.28 -11.45 -11.15
CA TYR A 172 -5.07 -11.53 -11.97
C TYR A 172 -5.36 -11.50 -13.47
N GLY A 173 -6.53 -11.95 -13.91
CA GLY A 173 -6.92 -11.95 -15.32
C GLY A 173 -7.51 -10.62 -15.81
N VAL A 174 -8.19 -9.86 -14.93
CA VAL A 174 -8.87 -8.62 -15.33
C VAL A 174 -8.35 -7.40 -14.58
N LEU A 175 -8.33 -7.44 -13.25
CA LEU A 175 -8.00 -6.25 -12.45
C LEU A 175 -6.52 -5.87 -12.53
N LEU A 176 -5.60 -6.85 -12.47
CA LEU A 176 -4.16 -6.58 -12.52
C LEU A 176 -3.73 -6.01 -13.88
N PRO A 177 -4.11 -6.59 -15.05
CA PRO A 177 -3.78 -6.01 -16.35
C PRO A 177 -4.33 -4.60 -16.50
N LEU A 178 -5.55 -4.34 -16.04
CA LEU A 178 -6.13 -2.99 -16.02
C LEU A 178 -5.31 -2.01 -15.18
N ARG A 179 -4.80 -2.43 -14.01
CA ARG A 179 -3.94 -1.58 -13.17
C ARG A 179 -2.60 -1.30 -13.84
N VAL A 180 -2.01 -2.30 -14.51
CA VAL A 180 -0.74 -2.15 -15.22
C VAL A 180 -0.89 -1.19 -16.39
N THR A 181 -1.93 -1.33 -17.21
CA THR A 181 -2.17 -0.40 -18.34
C THR A 181 -2.41 1.03 -17.84
N LEU A 182 -3.14 1.21 -16.74
CA LEU A 182 -3.30 2.51 -16.08
C LEU A 182 -1.98 3.10 -15.58
N ALA A 183 -1.15 2.29 -14.93
CA ALA A 183 0.14 2.76 -14.41
C ALA A 183 1.09 3.17 -15.54
N VAL A 184 1.20 2.35 -16.59
CA VAL A 184 2.02 2.64 -17.78
C VAL A 184 1.52 3.89 -18.47
N THR A 185 0.20 4.04 -18.62
CA THR A 185 -0.40 5.25 -19.22
C THR A 185 -0.12 6.48 -18.36
N GLY A 186 -0.31 6.41 -17.03
CA GLY A 186 -0.08 7.54 -16.14
C GLY A 186 1.38 8.01 -16.12
N ILE A 187 2.33 7.08 -16.03
CA ILE A 187 3.77 7.38 -16.07
C ILE A 187 4.18 7.86 -17.45
N GLY A 188 3.70 7.22 -18.52
CA GLY A 188 4.00 7.60 -19.90
C GLY A 188 3.52 9.01 -20.23
N LEU A 189 2.27 9.33 -19.88
CA LEU A 189 1.72 10.68 -20.03
C LEU A 189 2.50 11.70 -19.20
N LEU A 190 2.89 11.37 -17.97
CA LEU A 190 3.72 12.26 -17.15
C LEU A 190 5.03 12.60 -17.87
N VAL A 191 5.78 11.60 -18.33
CA VAL A 191 7.08 11.80 -18.97
C VAL A 191 6.97 12.57 -20.28
N VAL A 192 5.99 12.22 -21.12
CA VAL A 192 5.77 12.86 -22.43
C VAL A 192 5.30 14.29 -22.25
N LEU A 193 4.25 14.53 -21.47
CA LEU A 193 3.66 15.87 -21.32
C LEU A 193 4.61 16.84 -20.61
N THR A 194 5.35 16.40 -19.59
CA THR A 194 6.35 17.26 -18.91
C THR A 194 7.54 17.57 -19.81
N THR A 195 7.96 16.64 -20.67
CA THR A 195 9.01 16.88 -21.66
C THR A 195 8.54 17.85 -22.75
N LEU A 196 7.32 17.68 -23.27
CA LEU A 196 6.71 18.61 -24.23
C LEU A 196 6.59 20.02 -23.65
N LEU A 197 6.21 20.12 -22.37
CA LEU A 197 6.11 21.38 -21.65
C LEU A 197 7.45 22.10 -21.49
N GLY A 198 8.56 21.34 -21.44
CA GLY A 198 9.91 21.88 -21.39
C GLY A 198 10.28 22.71 -22.64
N PHE A 199 9.62 22.48 -23.78
CA PHE A 199 9.84 23.25 -25.00
C PHE A 199 9.01 24.55 -25.07
N LEU A 200 8.08 24.79 -24.13
CA LEU A 200 7.28 26.00 -24.15
C LEU A 200 8.09 27.21 -23.61
N PRO A 201 8.16 28.32 -24.36
CA PRO A 201 8.91 29.51 -23.97
C PRO A 201 8.21 30.38 -22.91
N ASN A 202 6.87 30.33 -22.83
CA ASN A 202 6.10 31.17 -21.91
C ASN A 202 6.07 30.57 -20.49
N ARG A 203 6.60 31.31 -19.51
CA ARG A 203 6.74 30.87 -18.11
C ARG A 203 5.41 30.70 -17.38
N GLU A 204 4.47 31.63 -17.54
CA GLU A 204 3.17 31.60 -16.84
C GLU A 204 2.30 30.45 -17.34
N LEU A 205 2.23 30.28 -18.66
CA LEU A 205 1.52 29.17 -19.28
C LEU A 205 2.15 27.83 -18.90
N ARG A 206 3.49 27.76 -18.88
CA ARG A 206 4.21 26.56 -18.45
C ARG A 206 3.90 26.21 -17.00
N PHE A 207 3.86 27.18 -16.09
CA PHE A 207 3.54 26.92 -14.69
C PHE A 207 2.10 26.41 -14.52
N SER A 208 1.11 27.11 -15.08
CA SER A 208 -0.31 26.72 -14.96
C SER A 208 -0.59 25.35 -15.61
N LEU A 209 0.02 25.09 -16.77
CA LEU A 209 -0.15 23.82 -17.46
C LEU A 209 0.60 22.67 -16.75
N SER A 210 1.78 22.95 -16.18
CA SER A 210 2.52 21.99 -15.35
C SER A 210 1.68 21.50 -14.18
N GLU A 211 1.02 22.42 -13.46
CA GLU A 211 0.18 22.07 -12.32
C GLU A 211 -0.97 21.13 -12.73
N LYS A 212 -1.66 21.45 -13.83
CA LYS A 212 -2.75 20.62 -14.35
C LYS A 212 -2.27 19.24 -14.82
N ILE A 213 -1.14 19.19 -15.54
CA ILE A 213 -0.55 17.94 -16.02
C ILE A 213 -0.16 17.04 -14.85
N HIS A 214 0.56 17.57 -13.85
CA HIS A 214 0.97 16.79 -12.70
C HIS A 214 -0.23 16.28 -11.90
N LEU A 215 -1.23 17.12 -11.61
CA LEU A 215 -2.45 16.67 -10.91
C LEU A 215 -3.15 15.56 -11.68
N MET A 216 -3.32 15.72 -13.00
CA MET A 216 -3.95 14.71 -13.85
C MET A 216 -3.16 13.39 -13.82
N CYS A 217 -1.84 13.43 -14.01
CA CYS A 217 -1.01 12.22 -14.04
C CYS A 217 -0.97 11.51 -12.69
N HIS A 218 -0.81 12.24 -11.57
CA HIS A 218 -0.83 11.66 -10.24
C HIS A 218 -2.19 11.03 -9.91
N ARG A 219 -3.31 11.66 -10.31
CA ARG A 219 -4.65 11.06 -10.18
C ARG A 219 -4.80 9.76 -10.96
N ILE A 220 -4.21 9.67 -12.15
CA ILE A 220 -4.18 8.40 -12.93
C ILE A 220 -3.34 7.35 -12.19
N CYS A 221 -2.17 7.72 -11.68
CA CYS A 221 -1.31 6.80 -10.91
C CYS A 221 -1.99 6.30 -9.62
N VAL A 222 -2.65 7.17 -8.85
CA VAL A 222 -3.46 6.79 -7.68
C VAL A 222 -4.60 5.84 -8.07
N ARG A 223 -5.22 6.07 -9.24
CA ARG A 223 -6.23 5.15 -9.76
C ARG A 223 -5.65 3.79 -10.10
N ALA A 224 -4.46 3.72 -10.69
CA ALA A 224 -3.75 2.48 -10.97
C ALA A 224 -3.45 1.68 -9.69
N LEU A 225 -3.05 2.37 -8.60
CA LEU A 225 -2.80 1.75 -7.29
C LEU A 225 -4.07 1.26 -6.58
N THR A 226 -5.25 1.60 -7.09
CA THR A 226 -6.52 1.35 -6.40
C THR A 226 -6.61 1.98 -5.01
N ALA A 227 -5.81 3.03 -4.74
CA ALA A 227 -5.81 3.71 -3.46
C ALA A 227 -7.11 4.47 -3.21
N ILE A 228 -7.59 4.46 -1.96
CA ILE A 228 -8.71 5.29 -1.48
C ILE A 228 -8.10 6.27 -0.50
N ILE A 229 -8.02 7.54 -0.89
CA ILE A 229 -7.39 8.58 -0.09
C ILE A 229 -8.49 9.42 0.55
N THR A 230 -8.46 9.48 1.88
CA THR A 230 -9.33 10.35 2.68
C THR A 230 -8.46 11.46 3.23
N TYR A 231 -8.87 12.70 2.98
CA TYR A 231 -8.16 13.89 3.45
C TYR A 231 -8.92 14.47 4.64
N HIS A 232 -8.24 14.60 5.76
CA HIS A 232 -8.75 15.21 6.99
C HIS A 232 -8.14 16.61 7.14
N ASN A 233 -8.85 17.52 7.80
CA ASN A 233 -8.39 18.87 8.15
C ASN A 233 -7.81 19.65 6.95
N ARG A 234 -8.61 19.76 5.88
CA ARG A 234 -8.18 20.38 4.59
C ARG A 234 -7.86 21.87 4.73
N GLU A 235 -8.38 22.52 5.75
CA GLU A 235 -8.10 23.91 6.14
C GLU A 235 -6.64 24.14 6.52
N ASN A 236 -5.94 23.11 6.99
CA ASN A 236 -4.53 23.17 7.42
C ASN A 236 -3.53 22.92 6.28
N LYS A 237 -4.01 22.89 5.03
CA LYS A 237 -3.11 22.72 3.88
C LYS A 237 -2.11 23.88 3.79
N PRO A 238 -0.86 23.59 3.40
CA PRO A 238 0.13 24.65 3.20
C PRO A 238 -0.35 25.59 2.08
N LYS A 239 -0.31 26.89 2.37
CA LYS A 239 -0.57 27.96 1.40
C LYS A 239 0.69 28.20 0.56
N ASN A 240 0.63 29.11 -0.42
CA ASN A 240 1.77 29.45 -1.27
C ASN A 240 3.03 29.75 -0.44
N GLY A 241 4.11 29.00 -0.68
CA GLY A 241 5.37 29.10 0.08
C GLY A 241 5.43 28.26 1.36
N GLY A 242 4.35 27.58 1.74
CA GLY A 242 4.33 26.66 2.89
C GLY A 242 5.05 25.34 2.60
N ILE A 243 5.65 24.77 3.63
CA ILE A 243 6.37 23.50 3.56
C ILE A 243 5.48 22.40 4.13
N CYS A 244 5.28 21.32 3.35
CA CYS A 244 4.63 20.11 3.82
C CYS A 244 5.71 19.11 4.28
N VAL A 245 5.54 18.56 5.48
CA VAL A 245 6.42 17.51 6.03
C VAL A 245 5.56 16.28 6.30
N SER A 246 6.00 15.14 5.81
CA SER A 246 5.34 13.85 5.98
C SER A 246 6.37 12.76 6.29
N ASN A 247 5.97 11.78 7.09
CA ASN A 247 6.73 10.53 7.18
C ASN A 247 6.84 9.88 5.79
N HIS A 248 7.99 9.27 5.50
CA HIS A 248 8.26 8.64 4.21
C HIS A 248 8.53 7.15 4.39
N THR A 249 7.74 6.32 3.72
CA THR A 249 7.88 4.86 3.65
C THR A 249 8.33 4.44 2.26
N THR A 250 7.71 4.98 1.20
CA THR A 250 7.99 4.58 -0.18
C THR A 250 7.77 5.73 -1.16
N PRO A 251 8.32 5.68 -2.39
CA PRO A 251 8.04 6.71 -3.40
C PRO A 251 6.56 6.88 -3.77
N ILE A 252 5.69 5.95 -3.40
CA ILE A 252 4.24 6.06 -3.58
C ILE A 252 3.67 7.22 -2.74
N ASP A 253 4.30 7.58 -1.63
CA ASP A 253 3.85 8.66 -0.75
C ASP A 253 3.75 9.99 -1.50
N VAL A 254 4.70 10.24 -2.41
CA VAL A 254 4.69 11.40 -3.32
C VAL A 254 3.43 11.39 -4.18
N ILE A 255 3.09 10.23 -4.76
CA ILE A 255 1.93 10.09 -5.66
C ILE A 255 0.63 10.34 -4.88
N ILE A 256 0.56 9.87 -3.63
CA ILE A 256 -0.59 10.07 -2.74
C ILE A 256 -0.74 11.55 -2.35
N LEU A 257 0.35 12.21 -1.97
CA LEU A 257 0.35 13.62 -1.59
C LEU A 257 0.02 14.51 -2.81
N ALA A 258 0.65 14.26 -3.95
CA ALA A 258 0.52 15.04 -5.18
C ALA A 258 -0.83 14.87 -5.90
N ASN A 259 -1.75 14.06 -5.36
CA ASN A 259 -3.08 13.83 -5.92
C ASN A 259 -4.07 14.98 -5.66
N ASP A 260 -3.87 15.75 -4.60
CA ASP A 260 -4.77 16.83 -4.15
C ASP A 260 -4.13 18.24 -4.24
N GLY A 261 -2.84 18.31 -4.57
CA GLY A 261 -2.11 19.55 -4.81
C GLY A 261 -0.75 19.26 -5.46
N CYS A 262 -0.16 20.25 -6.15
CA CYS A 262 1.20 20.12 -6.67
C CYS A 262 2.22 20.58 -5.63
N TYR A 263 3.20 19.73 -5.34
CA TYR A 263 4.28 20.02 -4.41
C TYR A 263 5.63 19.94 -5.11
N SER A 264 6.51 20.89 -4.79
CA SER A 264 7.93 20.76 -5.12
C SER A 264 8.56 19.78 -4.14
N MET A 265 9.48 18.96 -4.64
CA MET A 265 10.04 17.84 -3.87
C MET A 265 11.53 18.00 -3.71
N VAL A 266 12.01 17.46 -2.59
CA VAL A 266 13.42 17.36 -2.28
C VAL A 266 13.73 15.89 -2.02
N GLY A 267 14.72 15.32 -2.70
CA GLY A 267 15.06 13.92 -2.51
C GLY A 267 16.39 13.50 -3.13
N GLN A 268 16.72 12.22 -3.01
CA GLN A 268 17.93 11.67 -3.61
C GLN A 268 17.72 11.39 -5.12
N VAL A 269 18.77 11.62 -5.93
CA VAL A 269 18.80 11.18 -7.34
C VAL A 269 18.81 9.66 -7.39
N HIS A 270 17.92 9.08 -8.21
CA HIS A 270 17.84 7.64 -8.45
C HIS A 270 18.19 7.30 -9.90
N GLY A 271 18.66 6.07 -10.13
CA GLY A 271 18.87 5.51 -11.46
C GLY A 271 17.59 4.91 -12.08
N GLY A 272 17.74 4.28 -13.25
CA GLY A 272 16.69 3.51 -13.89
C GLY A 272 15.41 4.29 -14.23
N LEU A 273 14.25 3.64 -14.08
CA LEU A 273 12.94 4.21 -14.35
C LEU A 273 12.64 5.43 -13.46
N MET A 274 12.98 5.35 -12.17
CA MET A 274 12.77 6.46 -11.24
C MET A 274 13.58 7.70 -11.66
N GLY A 275 14.84 7.52 -12.05
CA GLY A 275 15.67 8.61 -12.56
C GLY A 275 15.10 9.26 -13.83
N MET A 276 14.51 8.47 -14.73
CA MET A 276 13.84 8.99 -15.92
C MET A 276 12.64 9.87 -15.54
N ILE A 277 11.81 9.42 -14.59
CA ILE A 277 10.67 10.18 -14.09
C ILE A 277 11.14 11.47 -13.41
N GLN A 278 12.14 11.39 -12.53
CA GLN A 278 12.73 12.55 -11.86
C GLN A 278 13.24 13.60 -12.85
N ARG A 279 13.99 13.17 -13.88
CA ARG A 279 14.48 14.06 -14.95
C ARG A 279 13.35 14.71 -15.75
N ALA A 280 12.25 13.99 -16.00
CA ALA A 280 11.10 14.55 -16.69
C ALA A 280 10.38 15.60 -15.83
N MET A 281 10.18 15.32 -14.54
CA MET A 281 9.49 16.24 -13.60
C MET A 281 10.24 17.57 -13.41
N VAL A 282 11.57 17.55 -13.36
CA VAL A 282 12.41 18.77 -13.24
C VAL A 282 12.23 19.72 -14.43
N LYS A 283 11.89 19.19 -15.62
CA LYS A 283 11.63 20.03 -16.79
C LYS A 283 10.36 20.87 -16.64
N SER A 284 9.44 20.50 -15.76
CA SER A 284 8.14 21.16 -15.63
C SER A 284 7.94 21.87 -14.30
N SER A 285 8.64 21.44 -13.25
CA SER A 285 8.47 21.95 -11.87
C SER A 285 9.82 22.02 -11.14
N PRO A 286 10.00 22.95 -10.19
CA PRO A 286 11.27 23.18 -9.50
C PRO A 286 11.53 22.14 -8.40
N HIS A 287 11.76 20.89 -8.78
CA HIS A 287 12.20 19.83 -7.86
C HIS A 287 13.70 19.91 -7.63
N ILE A 288 14.14 19.60 -6.41
CA ILE A 288 15.55 19.59 -6.01
C ILE A 288 15.95 18.13 -5.76
N TRP A 289 16.97 17.66 -6.47
CA TRP A 289 17.50 16.30 -6.28
C TRP A 289 18.97 16.36 -5.89
N PHE A 290 19.33 15.65 -4.83
CA PHE A 290 20.70 15.59 -4.31
C PHE A 290 21.38 14.28 -4.65
N GLU A 291 22.67 14.34 -4.96
CA GLU A 291 23.51 13.17 -5.16
C GLU A 291 24.28 12.82 -3.88
N ARG A 292 23.89 11.72 -3.22
CA ARG A 292 24.45 11.33 -1.90
C ARG A 292 25.96 11.01 -1.95
N SER A 293 26.45 10.62 -3.13
CA SER A 293 27.83 10.26 -3.44
C SER A 293 28.71 11.44 -3.85
N GLU A 294 28.15 12.64 -4.03
CA GLU A 294 28.93 13.79 -4.44
C GLU A 294 29.68 14.37 -3.24
N VAL A 295 30.87 13.82 -2.99
CA VAL A 295 31.77 14.22 -1.90
C VAL A 295 32.16 15.71 -2.01
N LYS A 296 32.08 16.30 -3.21
CA LYS A 296 32.39 17.71 -3.47
C LYS A 296 31.43 18.67 -2.74
N ASP A 297 30.15 18.35 -2.66
CA ASP A 297 29.17 19.18 -1.96
C ASP A 297 29.40 19.20 -0.45
N ARG A 298 29.85 18.07 0.13
CA ARG A 298 30.23 18.00 1.55
C ARG A 298 31.42 18.90 1.87
N HIS A 299 32.42 18.94 0.99
CA HIS A 299 33.59 19.80 1.15
C HIS A 299 33.27 21.29 0.99
N LEU A 300 32.29 21.64 0.14
CA LEU A 300 31.84 23.02 -0.03
C LEU A 300 31.03 23.52 1.17
N VAL A 301 30.19 22.66 1.78
CA VAL A 301 29.47 22.99 3.02
C VAL A 301 30.42 23.09 4.21
N ALA A 302 31.43 22.20 4.31
CA ALA A 302 32.41 22.24 5.40
C ALA A 302 33.39 23.42 5.33
N LYS A 303 33.47 24.12 4.18
CA LYS A 303 34.29 25.34 4.01
C LYS A 303 33.55 26.64 4.40
N ARG A 304 32.27 26.56 4.76
CA ARG A 304 31.47 27.70 5.25
C ARG A 304 31.49 27.74 6.78
#